data_AF-A0A7C2SAI0-F1
#
_entry.id   AF-A0A7C2SAI0-F1
#
_cell.length_a   1.000
_cell.length_b   1.000
_cell.length_c   1.000
_cell.angle_alpha   90.00
_cell.angle_beta   90.00
_cell.angle_gamma   90.00
#
_symmetry.space_group_name_H-M   'P 1'
#
loop_
_entity.id
_entity.type
_entity.pdbx_description
1 polymer ?
#
loop_
_entity_poly.entity_id
_entity_poly.type
_entity_poly.pdbx_seq_one_letter_code
_entity_poly.pdbx_strand_id
1 'polypeptide(L)'
;MGVFSKNLVARRAIEILIERGGAIKDRELYEHLRKLYDLSYREFISLLIFLEINGYIHVESIGDDLRAININYRAIAQRKTEEQG
;
A
#
# COMPACT_ATOMS: atom_id res chain seq x y z
N MET A 1 11.40 7.67 -16.55
CA MET A 1 11.15 7.43 -15.11
C MET A 1 9.99 8.29 -14.68
N GLY A 2 8.92 7.72 -14.12
CA GLY A 2 7.76 8.50 -13.66
C GLY A 2 8.10 9.27 -12.39
N VAL A 3 7.65 10.52 -12.31
CA VAL A 3 7.77 11.37 -11.11
C VAL A 3 6.96 10.75 -9.96
N PHE A 4 7.49 10.80 -8.73
CA PHE A 4 6.77 10.34 -7.54
C PHE A 4 5.49 11.17 -7.33
N SER A 5 4.34 10.52 -7.47
CA SER A 5 3.04 11.06 -7.07
C SER A 5 2.44 10.12 -6.02
N LYS A 6 2.34 10.59 -4.78
CA LYS A 6 1.87 9.78 -3.64
C LYS A 6 0.54 9.06 -3.93
N ASN A 7 -0.39 9.72 -4.63
CA ASN A 7 -1.68 9.13 -4.98
C ASN A 7 -1.55 7.99 -6.02
N LEU A 8 -0.70 8.16 -7.03
CA LEU A 8 -0.44 7.11 -8.02
C LEU A 8 0.22 5.88 -7.38
N VAL A 9 1.21 6.12 -6.52
CA VAL A 9 1.91 5.03 -5.81
C VAL A 9 0.98 4.36 -4.81
N ALA A 10 0.11 5.10 -4.11
CA ALA A 10 -0.89 4.55 -3.20
C ALA A 10 -1.87 3.62 -3.91
N ARG A 11 -2.40 4.08 -5.05
CA ARG A 11 -3.27 3.25 -5.89
C ARG A 11 -2.56 1.97 -6.34
N ARG A 12 -1.32 2.09 -6.83
CA ARG A 12 -0.57 0.92 -7.29
C ARG A 12 -0.25 -0.05 -6.14
N ALA A 13 0.03 0.45 -4.94
CA ALA A 13 0.25 -0.38 -3.77
C ALA A 13 -0.98 -1.23 -3.42
N ILE A 14 -2.19 -0.63 -3.45
CA ILE A 14 -3.44 -1.36 -3.24
C ILE A 14 -3.69 -2.39 -4.34
N GLU A 15 -3.44 -2.04 -5.61
CA GLU A 15 -3.58 -2.99 -6.73
C GLU A 15 -2.67 -4.22 -6.53
N ILE A 16 -1.39 -4.02 -6.19
CA ILE A 16 -0.45 -5.11 -5.90
C ILE A 16 -0.93 -5.96 -4.73
N LEU A 17 -1.44 -5.35 -3.66
CA LEU A 17 -1.99 -6.07 -2.52
C LEU A 17 -3.17 -6.97 -2.96
N ILE A 18 -4.09 -6.46 -3.77
CA ILE A 18 -5.23 -7.24 -4.30
C ILE A 18 -4.73 -8.38 -5.19
N GLU A 19 -3.80 -8.10 -6.11
CA GLU A 19 -3.17 -9.09 -7.01
C GLU A 19 -2.48 -10.23 -6.25
N ARG A 20 -1.97 -9.96 -5.04
CA ARG A 20 -1.29 -10.94 -4.16
C ARG A 20 -2.19 -11.59 -3.11
N GLY A 21 -3.51 -11.44 -3.22
CA GLY A 21 -4.46 -12.09 -2.30
C GLY A 21 -4.66 -11.34 -0.97
N GLY A 22 -4.28 -10.06 -0.93
CA GLY A 22 -4.57 -9.15 0.18
C GLY A 22 -3.49 -9.04 1.24
N ALA A 23 -2.38 -9.78 1.14
CA ALA A 23 -1.27 -9.72 2.10
C ALA A 23 0.09 -9.79 1.40
N ILE A 24 1.05 -8.99 1.85
CA ILE A 24 2.43 -9.00 1.35
C ILE A 24 3.41 -8.52 2.42
N LYS A 25 4.69 -8.92 2.33
CA LYS A 25 5.74 -8.33 3.18
C LYS A 25 6.09 -6.92 2.71
N ASP A 26 6.41 -6.04 3.65
CA ASP A 26 6.78 -4.65 3.39
C ASP A 26 7.97 -4.52 2.43
N ARG A 27 9.03 -5.32 2.62
CA ARG A 27 10.19 -5.35 1.73
C ARG A 27 9.81 -5.72 0.29
N GLU A 28 8.94 -6.71 0.13
CA GLU A 28 8.51 -7.17 -1.20
C GLU A 28 7.66 -6.08 -1.88
N LEU A 29 6.74 -5.45 -1.15
CA LEU A 29 5.96 -4.33 -1.70
C LEU A 29 6.85 -3.15 -2.09
N TYR A 30 7.83 -2.80 -1.25
CA TYR A 30 8.79 -1.75 -1.55
C TYR A 30 9.56 -2.05 -2.84
N GLU A 31 10.06 -3.27 -2.99
CA GLU A 31 10.77 -3.73 -4.19
C GLU A 31 9.92 -3.63 -5.46
N HIS A 32 8.64 -3.99 -5.39
CA HIS A 32 7.72 -3.84 -6.51
C HIS A 32 7.50 -2.37 -6.89
N LEU A 33 7.26 -1.50 -5.92
CA LEU A 33 6.98 -0.09 -6.17
C LEU A 33 8.21 0.67 -6.68
N ARG A 34 9.40 0.44 -6.11
CA ARG A 34 10.63 1.12 -6.54
C ARG A 34 11.11 0.73 -7.95
N LYS A 35 10.65 -0.40 -8.48
CA LYS A 35 10.92 -0.81 -9.88
C LYS A 35 10.09 0.01 -10.87
N LEU A 36 8.96 0.57 -10.42
CA LEU A 36 8.01 1.31 -11.23
C LEU A 36 8.12 2.84 -11.05
N TYR A 37 8.53 3.27 -9.85
CA TYR A 37 8.61 4.67 -9.45
C TYR A 37 9.96 4.96 -8.81
N ASP A 38 10.45 6.19 -8.96
CA ASP A 38 11.60 6.67 -8.18
C ASP A 38 11.17 6.92 -6.73
N LEU A 39 11.16 5.85 -5.94
CA LEU A 39 10.59 5.80 -4.59
C LEU A 39 11.69 5.48 -3.56
N SER A 40 11.99 6.44 -2.70
CA SER A 40 12.85 6.20 -1.54
C SER A 40 12.14 5.38 -0.47
N TYR A 41 12.91 4.72 0.41
CA TYR A 41 12.34 3.99 1.53
C TYR A 41 11.56 4.90 2.50
N ARG A 42 12.01 6.15 2.70
CA ARG A 42 11.30 7.12 3.53
C ARG A 42 9.91 7.47 2.95
N GLU A 43 9.83 7.65 1.64
CA GLU A 43 8.56 7.90 0.95
C GLU A 43 7.65 6.68 0.99
N PHE A 44 8.22 5.47 0.89
CA PHE A 44 7.48 4.23 1.08
C PHE A 44 6.88 4.12 2.49
N ILE A 45 7.64 4.39 3.55
CA ILE A 45 7.10 4.40 4.92
C ILE A 45 6.00 5.46 5.07
N SER A 46 6.21 6.65 4.49
CA SER A 46 5.19 7.72 4.49
C SER A 46 3.92 7.32 3.75
N LEU A 47 4.05 6.51 2.70
CA LEU A 47 2.94 5.94 1.95
C LEU A 47 2.17 4.92 2.78
N LEU A 48 2.86 4.01 3.48
CA LEU A 48 2.21 3.02 4.33
C LEU A 48 1.43 3.68 5.46
N ILE A 49 2.02 4.67 6.14
CA ILE A 49 1.33 5.46 7.17
C ILE A 49 0.09 6.14 6.59
N PHE A 50 0.19 6.75 5.41
CA PHE A 50 -0.94 7.37 4.75
C PHE A 50 -2.06 6.36 4.48
N LEU A 51 -1.74 5.18 3.93
CA LEU A 51 -2.71 4.15 3.63
C LEU A 51 -3.37 3.58 4.90
N GLU A 52 -2.59 3.39 5.96
CA GLU A 52 -3.06 2.84 7.23
C GLU A 52 -3.97 3.81 7.99
N ILE A 53 -3.59 5.10 8.09
CA ILE A 53 -4.44 6.14 8.71
C ILE A 53 -5.77 6.27 7.97
N ASN A 54 -5.75 6.13 6.64
CA ASN A 54 -6.97 6.15 5.84
C ASN A 54 -7.76 4.83 5.87
N GLY A 55 -7.28 3.83 6.60
CA GLY A 55 -7.95 2.55 6.82
C GLY A 55 -7.89 1.58 5.64
N TYR A 56 -7.08 1.84 4.62
CA TYR A 56 -6.97 0.96 3.44
C TYR A 56 -6.17 -0.31 3.69
N ILE A 57 -5.19 -0.23 4.60
CA ILE A 57 -4.32 -1.33 4.98
C ILE A 57 -4.18 -1.39 6.50
N HIS A 58 -3.66 -2.51 6.98
CA HIS A 58 -3.12 -2.67 8.32
C HIS A 58 -1.69 -3.19 8.22
N VAL A 59 -0.79 -2.61 9.01
CA VAL A 59 0.61 -3.03 9.08
C VAL A 59 0.88 -3.68 10.43
N GLU A 60 1.32 -4.94 10.41
CA GLU A 60 1.63 -5.70 11.63
C GLU A 60 3.08 -6.19 11.61
N SER A 61 3.71 -6.24 12.79
CA SER A 61 5.07 -6.78 12.95
C SER A 61 5.00 -8.30 13.04
N ILE A 62 5.69 -9.02 12.15
CA ILE A 62 5.68 -10.49 12.07
C ILE A 62 7.03 -11.14 12.42
N GLY A 63 7.98 -10.34 12.89
CA GLY A 63 9.32 -10.76 13.31
C GLY A 63 10.28 -9.58 13.32
N ASP A 64 11.56 -9.86 13.53
CA ASP A 64 12.60 -8.84 13.52
C ASP A 64 12.70 -8.18 12.13
N ASP A 65 12.48 -6.87 12.09
CA ASP A 65 12.53 -6.02 10.89
C ASP A 65 11.69 -6.51 9.69
N LEU A 66 10.61 -7.25 9.97
CA LEU A 66 9.66 -7.74 8.97
C LEU A 66 8.24 -7.35 9.34
N ARG A 67 7.57 -6.68 8.40
CA ARG A 67 6.17 -6.27 8.55
C ARG A 67 5.31 -6.94 7.49
N ALA A 68 4.15 -7.43 7.90
CA ALA A 68 3.09 -7.81 6.98
C ALA A 68 2.19 -6.60 6.73
N ILE A 69 1.80 -6.44 5.48
CA ILE A 69 0.86 -5.42 5.03
C ILE A 69 -0.37 -6.16 4.54
N ASN A 70 -1.48 -5.94 5.22
CA ASN A 70 -2.76 -6.58 4.94
C ASN A 70 -3.76 -5.54 4.45
N ILE A 71 -4.54 -5.90 3.43
CA ILE A 71 -5.58 -5.02 2.89
C ILE A 71 -6.82 -5.04 3.79
N ASN A 72 -7.46 -3.88 3.96
CA ASN A 72 -8.75 -3.79 4.61
C ASN A 72 -9.86 -3.76 3.55
N TYR A 73 -10.35 -4.94 3.17
CA TYR A 73 -11.41 -5.08 2.16
C TYR A 73 -12.69 -4.32 2.52
N ARG A 74 -13.02 -4.19 3.82
CA ARG A 74 -14.22 -3.48 4.27
C ARG A 74 -14.14 -1.99 3.92
N ALA A 75 -13.00 -1.35 4.17
CA ALA A 75 -12.78 0.06 3.85
C ALA A 75 -12.83 0.31 2.33
N ILE A 76 -12.26 -0.60 1.54
CA ILE A 76 -12.24 -0.49 0.08
C ILE A 76 -13.66 -0.64 -0.51
N ALA A 77 -14.46 -1.57 0.02
CA ALA A 77 -15.84 -1.78 -0.43
C ALA A 77 -16.74 -0.58 -0.11
N GLN A 78 -16.61 0.01 1.09
CA GLN A 78 -17.43 1.14 1.54
C GLN A 78 -17.22 2.40 0.70
N ARG A 79 -15.98 2.69 0.27
CA ARG A 79 -15.69 3.86 -0.55
C ARG A 79 -16.11 3.70 -2.02
N LYS A 80 -16.14 2.47 -2.55
CA LYS A 80 -16.72 2.21 -3.89
C LYS A 80 -18.21 2.55 -3.97
N THR A 81 -18.94 2.42 -2.86
CA THR A 81 -20.34 2.82 -2.76
C THR A 81 -20.54 4.33 -2.60
N GLU A 82 -19.57 5.05 -2.03
CA GLU A 82 -19.63 6.51 -1.85
C GLU A 82 -19.27 7.28 -3.12
N GLU A 83 -18.40 6.73 -3.99
CA GLU A 83 -18.05 7.36 -5.28
C GLU A 83 -19.09 7.14 -6.38
N GLN A 84 -20.14 6.34 -6.11
CA GLN A 84 -21.22 6.02 -7.06
C GLN A 84 -22.59 6.62 -6.66
N GLY A 85 -22.66 7.37 -5.56
CA GLY A 85 -23.85 8.09 -5.10
C GLY A 85 -23.70 9.60 -5.23
#